data_AF-A0A016TSQ0-F1
#
_entry.id   AF-A0A016TSQ0-F1
#
_cell.length_a   1.000
_cell.length_b   1.000
_cell.length_c   1.000
_cell.angle_alpha   90.00
_cell.angle_beta   90.00
_cell.angle_gamma   90.00
#
_symmetry.space_group_name_H-M   'P 1'
#
loop_
_entity.id
_entity.type
_entity.pdbx_description
1 polymer ?
#
loop_
_entity_poly.entity_id
_entity_poly.type
_entity_poly.pdbx_seq_one_letter_code
_entity_poly.pdbx_strand_id
1 'polypeptide(L)'
;MTNWPDKGVPASGRHVLRLLRMVVANKLDCGPIVVHCSAGVGRTGSIILIDIILRKLFSGERVEMVKLFKQLRDQRAHAINMPSLYVFVVYSVLDYIRSIPRLRHHRRRSPQVKEETPDESFVWQRSMAIHMAIDM
;
A
#
# COMPACT_ATOMS: atom_id res chain seq x y z
N MET A 1 -13.90 -7.26 4.36
CA MET A 1 -12.92 -8.21 4.95
C MET A 1 -13.62 -9.08 5.98
N THR A 2 -14.28 -10.16 5.56
CA THR A 2 -15.00 -11.05 6.48
C THR A 2 -14.14 -12.21 7.00
N ASN A 3 -12.95 -12.43 6.41
CA ASN A 3 -12.18 -13.67 6.63
C ASN A 3 -10.85 -13.42 7.38
N TRP A 4 -10.76 -12.39 8.24
CA TRP A 4 -9.59 -12.25 9.12
C TRP A 4 -9.78 -13.17 10.34
N PRO A 5 -8.90 -14.16 10.58
CA PRO A 5 -9.08 -15.12 11.65
C PRO A 5 -9.05 -14.45 13.03
N ASP A 6 -9.87 -14.93 13.96
CA ASP A 6 -9.91 -14.43 15.34
C ASP A 6 -8.61 -14.68 16.08
N LYS A 7 -7.95 -15.80 15.79
CA LYS A 7 -6.62 -16.13 16.28
C LYS A 7 -5.64 -16.17 15.11
N GLY A 8 -4.82 -15.13 14.99
CA GLY A 8 -3.71 -15.07 14.02
C GLY A 8 -3.89 -14.05 12.90
N VAL A 9 -3.29 -14.35 11.75
CA VAL A 9 -3.22 -13.45 10.59
C VAL A 9 -3.69 -14.19 9.33
N PRO A 10 -4.24 -13.48 8.33
CA PRO A 10 -4.58 -14.10 7.05
C PRO A 10 -3.36 -14.73 6.37
N ALA A 11 -3.58 -15.81 5.63
CA ALA A 11 -2.51 -16.47 4.86
C ALA A 11 -1.94 -15.60 3.72
N SER A 12 -2.68 -14.56 3.30
CA SER A 12 -2.21 -13.62 2.28
C SER A 12 -2.73 -12.21 2.52
N GLY A 13 -1.90 -11.22 2.14
CA GLY A 13 -2.25 -9.81 2.17
C GLY A 13 -3.26 -9.38 1.10
N ARG A 14 -3.57 -10.23 0.10
CA ARG A 14 -4.42 -9.89 -1.05
C ARG A 14 -5.75 -9.23 -0.70
N HIS A 15 -6.42 -9.69 0.37
CA HIS A 15 -7.67 -9.07 0.81
C HIS A 15 -7.49 -7.65 1.36
N VAL A 16 -6.34 -7.35 1.98
CA VAL A 16 -5.95 -5.99 2.39
C VAL A 16 -5.76 -5.10 1.19
N LEU A 17 -5.07 -5.60 0.18
CA LEU A 17 -4.79 -4.85 -1.04
C LEU A 17 -6.07 -4.51 -1.79
N ARG A 18 -7.01 -5.47 -1.89
CA ARG A 18 -8.35 -5.21 -2.44
C ARG A 18 -9.10 -4.15 -1.65
N LEU A 19 -9.08 -4.22 -0.31
CA LEU A 19 -9.71 -3.21 0.54
C LEU A 19 -9.13 -1.81 0.28
N LEU A 20 -7.80 -1.68 0.29
CA LEU A 20 -7.15 -0.38 0.08
C LEU A 20 -7.47 0.21 -1.30
N ARG A 21 -7.51 -0.63 -2.36
CA ARG A 21 -7.94 -0.21 -3.70
C ARG A 21 -9.39 0.30 -3.69
N MET A 22 -10.31 -0.41 -3.03
CA MET A 22 -11.70 0.03 -2.93
C MET A 22 -11.81 1.36 -2.18
N VAL A 23 -11.03 1.54 -1.10
CA VAL A 23 -11.01 2.80 -0.33
C VAL A 23 -10.52 3.95 -1.19
N VAL A 24 -9.45 3.77 -1.98
CA VAL A 24 -8.94 4.81 -2.88
C VAL A 24 -9.95 5.14 -3.99
N ALA A 25 -10.55 4.12 -4.61
CA ALA A 25 -11.50 4.30 -5.70
C ALA A 25 -12.82 4.98 -5.27
N ASN A 26 -13.21 4.80 -4.00
CA ASN A 26 -14.46 5.36 -3.44
C ASN A 26 -14.20 6.52 -2.48
N LYS A 27 -12.99 7.10 -2.49
CA LYS A 27 -12.68 8.25 -1.65
C LYS A 27 -13.40 9.48 -2.20
N LEU A 28 -14.51 9.81 -1.56
CA LEU A 28 -15.13 11.13 -1.68
C LEU A 28 -14.32 12.11 -0.81
N ASP A 29 -14.26 13.40 -1.16
CA ASP A 29 -13.52 14.43 -0.40
C ASP A 29 -14.21 14.81 0.93
N CYS A 30 -14.61 13.79 1.70
CA CYS A 30 -15.44 13.88 2.90
C CYS A 30 -14.64 13.79 4.21
N GLY A 31 -13.32 13.97 4.18
CA GLY A 31 -12.46 13.96 5.37
C GLY A 31 -11.65 12.67 5.59
N PRO A 32 -11.17 12.41 6.83
CA PRO A 32 -10.29 11.29 7.12
C PRO A 32 -11.01 9.94 7.06
N ILE A 33 -10.29 8.89 6.62
CA ILE A 33 -10.80 7.52 6.57
C ILE A 33 -10.83 6.93 7.99
N VAL A 34 -11.99 6.42 8.40
CA VAL A 34 -12.13 5.68 9.66
C VAL A 34 -11.81 4.20 9.42
N VAL A 35 -10.82 3.68 10.15
CA VAL A 35 -10.46 2.25 10.16
C VAL A 35 -10.63 1.71 11.58
N HIS A 36 -11.44 0.67 11.77
CA HIS A 36 -11.65 0.08 13.08
C HIS A 36 -11.58 -1.46 13.04
N CYS A 37 -11.40 -2.05 14.21
CA CYS A 37 -11.60 -3.48 14.44
C CYS A 37 -12.45 -3.65 15.70
N SER A 38 -11.98 -4.41 16.70
CA SER A 38 -12.57 -4.44 18.04
C SER A 38 -11.98 -3.32 18.90
N ALA A 39 -10.77 -3.50 19.45
CA ALA A 39 -10.08 -2.46 20.24
C ALA A 39 -9.43 -1.34 19.39
N GLY A 40 -9.44 -1.47 18.06
CA GLY A 40 -8.88 -0.46 17.15
C GLY A 40 -7.35 -0.34 17.20
N VAL A 41 -6.62 -1.41 17.50
CA VAL A 41 -5.14 -1.37 17.63
C VAL A 41 -4.41 -2.41 16.78
N GLY A 42 -4.88 -3.66 16.73
CA GLY A 42 -4.21 -4.76 16.02
C GLY A 42 -4.40 -4.68 14.50
N ARG A 43 -5.53 -5.23 14.01
CA ARG A 43 -5.89 -5.23 12.57
C ARG A 43 -5.93 -3.81 11.98
N THR A 44 -6.45 -2.85 12.74
CA THR A 44 -6.45 -1.41 12.38
C THR A 44 -5.04 -0.91 12.11
N GLY A 45 -4.11 -1.10 13.06
CA GLY A 45 -2.72 -0.66 12.91
C GLY A 45 -2.03 -1.34 11.73
N SER A 46 -2.30 -2.63 11.50
CA SER A 46 -1.75 -3.34 10.34
C SER A 46 -2.21 -2.76 9.01
N ILE A 47 -3.51 -2.49 8.84
CA ILE A 47 -4.05 -1.90 7.59
C ILE A 47 -3.46 -0.51 7.36
N ILE A 48 -3.41 0.32 8.39
CA ILE A 48 -2.85 1.68 8.32
C ILE A 48 -1.36 1.64 7.95
N LEU A 49 -0.57 0.77 8.58
CA LEU A 49 0.86 0.69 8.30
C LEU A 49 1.15 0.19 6.89
N ILE A 50 0.39 -0.81 6.40
CA ILE A 50 0.49 -1.29 5.01
C ILE A 50 0.21 -0.14 4.04
N ASP A 51 -0.86 0.61 4.26
CA ASP A 51 -1.24 1.76 3.43
C ASP A 51 -0.16 2.85 3.40
N ILE A 52 0.40 3.23 4.56
CA ILE A 52 1.51 4.19 4.65
C ILE A 52 2.72 3.69 3.85
N ILE A 53 3.13 2.44 4.04
CA ILE A 53 4.30 1.85 3.35
C ILE A 53 4.09 1.86 1.84
N LEU A 54 2.93 1.41 1.36
CA LEU A 54 2.65 1.36 -0.07
C LEU A 54 2.66 2.75 -0.70
N ARG A 55 2.05 3.75 -0.05
CA ARG A 55 2.10 5.14 -0.55
C ARG A 55 3.52 5.68 -0.63
N LYS A 56 4.36 5.43 0.38
CA LYS A 56 5.77 5.83 0.37
C LYS A 56 6.55 5.16 -0.76
N LEU A 57 6.43 3.84 -0.88
CA LEU A 57 7.10 3.09 -1.95
C LEU A 57 6.70 3.60 -3.33
N PHE A 58 5.41 3.90 -3.54
CA PHE A 58 4.94 4.44 -4.81
C PHE A 58 5.35 5.87 -5.09
N SER A 59 5.60 6.65 -4.05
CA SER A 59 6.16 7.99 -4.15
C SER A 59 7.67 7.99 -4.32
N GLY A 60 8.29 6.81 -4.52
CA GLY A 60 9.74 6.67 -4.63
C GLY A 60 10.49 6.98 -3.33
N GLU A 61 9.78 7.10 -2.21
CA GLU A 61 10.35 7.43 -0.92
C GLU A 61 10.99 6.21 -0.24
N ARG A 62 12.05 6.45 0.55
CA ARG A 62 12.62 5.42 1.42
C ARG A 62 11.64 5.02 2.51
N VAL A 63 11.53 3.71 2.74
CA VAL A 63 10.72 3.15 3.83
C VAL A 63 11.63 2.67 4.96
N GLU A 64 11.53 3.36 6.09
CA GLU A 64 12.18 2.98 7.34
C GLU A 64 11.15 2.32 8.26
N MET A 65 10.99 0.99 8.15
CA MET A 65 9.91 0.24 8.82
C MET A 65 9.80 0.52 10.33
N VAL A 66 10.93 0.54 11.05
CA VAL A 66 10.95 0.77 12.51
C VAL A 66 10.49 2.19 12.86
N LYS A 67 10.86 3.17 12.04
CA LYS A 67 10.48 4.58 12.24
C LYS A 67 8.98 4.78 12.01
N LEU A 68 8.45 4.26 10.90
CA LEU A 68 7.01 4.30 10.62
C LEU A 68 6.20 3.59 11.71
N PHE A 69 6.73 2.46 12.21
CA PHE A 69 6.07 1.73 13.28
C PHE A 69 6.07 2.48 14.61
N LYS A 70 7.17 3.13 14.98
CA LYS A 70 7.22 4.02 16.15
C LYS A 70 6.22 5.17 16.02
N GLN A 71 6.23 5.88 14.89
CA GLN A 71 5.30 6.97 14.62
C GLN A 71 3.83 6.55 14.75
N LEU A 72 3.49 5.34 14.26
CA LEU A 72 2.15 4.80 14.42
C LEU A 72 1.80 4.59 15.90
N ARG A 73 2.73 4.09 16.72
CA ARG A 73 2.53 3.87 18.15
C ARG A 73 2.50 5.17 18.96
N ASP A 74 3.22 6.19 18.51
CA ASP A 74 3.18 7.53 19.10
C ASP A 74 1.79 8.18 18.93
N GLN A 75 1.09 7.88 17.83
CA GLN A 75 -0.28 8.35 17.59
C GLN A 75 -1.37 7.44 18.18
N ARG A 76 -1.10 6.13 18.32
CA ARG A 76 -2.04 5.16 18.89
C ARG A 76 -1.31 4.10 19.70
N ALA A 77 -1.45 4.20 21.02
CA ALA A 77 -0.90 3.22 21.95
C ALA A 77 -1.31 1.78 21.56
N HIS A 78 -0.36 0.86 21.69
CA HIS A 78 -0.52 -0.57 21.37
C HIS A 78 -0.85 -0.90 19.90
N ALA A 79 -0.70 0.04 18.96
CA ALA A 79 -0.84 -0.27 17.53
C ALA A 79 0.06 -1.46 17.15
N ILE A 80 -0.53 -2.45 16.47
CA ILE A 80 0.09 -3.75 16.17
C ILE A 80 0.61 -4.40 17.45
N ASN A 81 -0.31 -4.96 18.23
CA ASN A 81 -0.06 -5.51 19.56
C ASN A 81 0.58 -6.91 19.57
N MET A 82 0.71 -7.56 18.41
CA MET A 82 1.29 -8.91 18.30
C MET A 82 2.40 -8.93 17.22
N PRO A 83 3.53 -9.64 17.46
CA PRO A 83 4.61 -9.75 16.48
C PRO A 83 4.15 -10.33 15.13
N SER A 84 3.23 -11.29 15.16
CA SER A 84 2.67 -11.90 13.94
C SER A 84 1.97 -10.89 13.04
N LEU A 85 1.33 -9.86 13.61
CA LEU A 85 0.71 -8.77 12.85
C LEU A 85 1.76 -7.86 12.19
N TYR A 86 2.91 -7.64 12.83
CA TYR A 86 4.01 -6.89 12.23
C TYR A 86 4.64 -7.65 11.06
N VAL A 87 4.86 -8.95 11.22
CA VAL A 87 5.31 -9.83 10.12
C VAL A 87 4.29 -9.84 8.98
N PHE A 88 2.99 -9.90 9.30
CA PHE A 88 1.92 -9.85 8.32
C PHE A 88 1.90 -8.54 7.50
N VAL A 89 2.25 -7.40 8.10
CA VAL A 89 2.41 -6.12 7.37
C VAL A 89 3.48 -6.28 6.29
N VAL A 90 4.66 -6.78 6.65
CA VAL A 90 5.76 -7.00 5.70
C VAL A 90 5.34 -7.96 4.58
N TYR A 91 4.74 -9.09 4.95
CA TYR A 91 4.28 -10.09 3.99
C TYR A 91 3.25 -9.51 3.01
N SER A 92 2.31 -8.70 3.51
CA SER A 92 1.27 -8.07 2.68
C SER A 92 1.84 -7.07 1.68
N VAL A 93 2.84 -6.28 2.08
CA VAL A 93 3.55 -5.37 1.19
C VAL A 93 4.31 -6.14 0.11
N LEU A 94 4.99 -7.24 0.48
CA LEU A 94 5.70 -8.08 -0.48
C LEU A 94 4.74 -8.77 -1.46
N ASP A 95 3.62 -9.31 -0.99
CA ASP A 95 2.55 -9.86 -1.84
C ASP A 95 2.09 -8.84 -2.88
N TYR A 96 1.93 -7.60 -2.46
CA TYR A 96 1.52 -6.53 -3.35
C TYR A 96 2.57 -6.23 -4.43
N ILE A 97 3.84 -6.02 -4.04
CA ILE A 97 4.94 -5.77 -4.97
C ILE A 97 5.05 -6.90 -5.99
N ARG A 98 4.92 -8.15 -5.55
CA ARG A 98 4.94 -9.33 -6.45
C ARG A 98 3.74 -9.39 -7.39
N SER A 99 2.60 -8.85 -6.99
CA SER A 99 1.39 -8.82 -7.83
C SER A 99 1.41 -7.75 -8.91
N ILE A 100 2.30 -6.76 -8.82
CA ILE A 100 2.48 -5.75 -9.86
C ILE A 100 3.12 -6.44 -11.07
N PRO A 101 2.46 -6.45 -12.25
CA PRO A 101 3.08 -6.95 -13.46
C PRO A 101 4.39 -6.19 -13.66
N ARG A 102 5.53 -6.90 -13.75
CA ARG A 102 6.79 -6.25 -14.10
C ARG A 102 6.53 -5.55 -15.41
N LEU A 103 6.59 -4.21 -15.41
CA LEU A 103 6.70 -3.47 -16.65
C LEU A 103 7.87 -4.10 -17.38
N ARG A 104 7.57 -4.92 -18.41
CA ARG A 104 8.57 -5.43 -19.33
C ARG A 104 9.27 -4.17 -19.77
N HIS A 105 10.52 -4.04 -19.36
CA HIS A 105 11.38 -3.02 -19.91
C HIS A 105 11.39 -3.34 -21.40
N HIS A 106 10.57 -2.61 -22.16
CA HIS A 106 10.77 -2.51 -23.58
C HIS A 106 12.15 -1.88 -23.67
N ARG A 107 13.15 -2.75 -23.87
CA ARG A 107 14.54 -2.37 -24.09
C ARG A 107 14.48 -1.41 -25.28
N ARG A 108 14.42 -0.12 -24.99
CA ARG A 108 14.46 0.93 -25.99
C ARG A 108 15.77 0.71 -26.74
N ARG A 109 15.70 0.19 -27.97
CA ARG A 109 16.70 0.54 -28.97
C ARG A 109 16.57 2.05 -29.12
N SER A 110 17.61 2.78 -28.73
CA SER A 110 17.65 4.23 -28.79
C SER A 110 17.61 4.70 -30.25
N PRO A 111 16.79 5.70 -30.57
CA PRO A 111 17.26 6.81 -31.38
C PRO A 111 17.34 8.07 -30.51
N GLN A 112 18.35 8.90 -30.78
CA GLN A 112 18.74 10.08 -30.01
C GLN A 112 17.71 11.24 -30.05
N VAL A 113 17.77 12.11 -29.02
CA VAL A 113 17.28 13.51 -28.94
C VAL A 113 15.77 13.67 -28.65
N LYS A 114 15.22 14.50 -27.74
CA LYS A 114 15.62 15.78 -27.08
C LYS A 114 15.10 15.79 -25.63
N GLU A 115 15.81 16.45 -24.72
CA GLU A 115 15.47 16.59 -23.30
C GLU A 115 14.32 17.58 -23.09
N GLU A 116 13.13 17.07 -22.78
CA GLU A 116 12.08 17.82 -22.10
C GLU A 116 11.83 17.11 -20.76
N THR A 117 11.99 17.83 -19.65
CA THR A 117 11.70 17.33 -18.31
C THR A 117 10.23 16.95 -18.23
N PRO A 118 9.87 15.66 -18.02
CA PRO A 118 8.47 15.28 -17.97
C PRO A 118 7.86 15.84 -16.69
N ASP A 119 6.73 16.54 -16.83
CA ASP A 119 5.89 16.91 -15.70
C ASP A 119 5.59 15.67 -14.85
N GLU A 120 5.94 15.71 -13.56
CA GLU A 120 5.78 14.58 -12.65
C GLU A 120 4.31 14.11 -12.57
N SER A 121 3.35 15.03 -12.82
CA SER A 121 1.92 14.71 -12.93
C SER A 121 1.61 13.65 -14.00
N PHE A 122 2.43 13.60 -15.07
CA PHE A 122 2.30 12.67 -16.20
C PHE A 122 2.76 11.25 -15.84
N VAL A 123 3.76 11.11 -14.96
CA VAL A 123 4.22 9.82 -14.44
C VAL A 123 3.15 9.20 -13.53
N TRP A 124 2.47 10.02 -12.74
CA TRP A 124 1.36 9.60 -11.88
C TRP A 124 0.12 9.19 -12.68
N GLN A 125 -0.30 9.97 -13.67
CA GLN A 125 -1.41 9.61 -14.55
C GLN A 125 -1.17 8.28 -15.26
N ARG A 126 0.08 7.97 -15.63
CA ARG A 126 0.43 6.72 -16.32
C ARG A 126 0.56 5.52 -15.39
N SER A 127 1.05 5.70 -14.16
CA SER A 127 1.02 4.67 -13.10
C SER A 127 -0.41 4.39 -12.60
N MET A 128 -1.29 5.40 -12.57
CA MET A 128 -2.72 5.23 -12.29
C MET A 128 -3.49 4.67 -13.50
N ALA A 129 -3.10 4.97 -14.74
CA ALA A 129 -3.68 4.37 -15.94
C ALA A 129 -3.36 2.87 -16.06
N ILE A 130 -2.18 2.42 -15.61
CA ILE A 130 -1.88 0.98 -15.46
C ILE A 130 -2.79 0.33 -14.40
N HIS A 131 -3.26 1.10 -13.40
CA HIS A 131 -4.27 0.64 -12.44
C HIS A 131 -5.67 0.46 -13.08
N MET A 132 -5.97 1.13 -14.21
CA MET A 132 -7.24 1.00 -14.94
C MET A 132 -7.16 0.06 -16.16
N ALA A 133 -5.96 -0.23 -16.68
CA ALA A 133 -5.78 -1.06 -17.87
C ALA A 133 -5.74 -2.59 -17.60
N ILE A 134 -6.00 -3.01 -16.36
CA ILE A 134 -6.24 -4.43 -16.00
C ILE A 134 -7.74 -4.65 -15.73
N ASP A 135 -8.60 -3.80 -16.29
CA ASP A 135 -10.06 -3.94 -16.35
C ASP A 135 -10.55 -4.28 -17.78
N MET A 136 -9.97 -5.33 -18.40
CA MET A 136 -10.58 -6.16 -19.46
C MET A 136 -10.14 -7.62 -19.31
#